data_AF-A0A3R9FMH2-F1
#
_entry.id   AF-A0A3R9FMH2-F1
#
_cell.length_a   1.000
_cell.length_b   1.000
_cell.length_c   1.000
_cell.angle_alpha   90.00
_cell.angle_beta   90.00
_cell.angle_gamma   90.00
#
_symmetry.space_group_name_H-M   'P 1'
#
loop_
_entity.id
_entity.type
_entity.pdbx_description
1 polymer ?
#
loop_
_entity_poly.entity_id
_entity_poly.type
_entity_poly.pdbx_seq_one_letter_code
_entity_poly.pdbx_strand_id
1 'polypeptide(L)'
;MTISIHLISVPSDEVVTSRVVYLPETGGDFGRSSSCDISLPDQSKRISRVHGSVRYTDSGYCVKSTGQNSISLNDKTMVKEKEYPLNDGDILKVERYTMLVSTLVSSKQPKETIEDEPLFSEPFSLQLDNDETDFLEENPPSILNEKANNFAQESVLSDDPFAADPFKDLDDELISQHIEDDSSDSTIVHQANGSELLPVSSKTDTPIETSLEKILSITEKNQKYLANPALHHEVLFKALDQTVDQFLNEFAPSQLERQFNDYISGGLFTSKEKKYWRIYRKHFQHRQENGDFRRQFKALFMENMQKNREEK
;
A
#
# COMPACT_ATOMS: atom_id res chain seq x y z
N MET A 1 6.45 -8.46 -13.38
CA MET A 1 6.86 -7.53 -12.31
C MET A 1 6.56 -6.10 -12.74
N THR A 2 5.42 -5.57 -12.33
CA THR A 2 4.98 -4.20 -12.66
C THR A 2 5.56 -3.19 -11.67
N ILE A 3 6.01 -2.03 -12.15
CA ILE A 3 6.38 -0.88 -11.32
C ILE A 3 5.18 0.05 -11.21
N SER A 4 4.88 0.54 -10.00
CA SER A 4 3.78 1.48 -9.75
C SER A 4 4.31 2.84 -9.34
N ILE A 5 3.76 3.90 -9.93
CA ILE A 5 4.14 5.28 -9.65
C ILE A 5 2.93 6.03 -9.08
N HIS A 6 3.11 6.63 -7.91
CA HIS A 6 2.07 7.34 -7.17
C HIS A 6 2.35 8.85 -7.19
N LEU A 7 1.40 9.64 -7.68
CA LEU A 7 1.47 11.10 -7.65
C LEU A 7 1.06 11.59 -6.25
N ILE A 8 2.04 12.03 -5.46
CA ILE A 8 1.83 12.58 -4.11
C ILE A 8 1.39 14.04 -4.18
N SER A 9 2.03 14.83 -5.04
CA SER A 9 1.77 16.27 -5.18
C SER A 9 1.47 16.62 -6.63
N VAL A 10 0.31 17.23 -6.85
CA VAL A 10 -0.17 17.74 -8.14
C VAL A 10 -0.48 19.23 -7.95
N PRO A 11 -0.03 20.12 -8.86
CA PRO A 11 -0.37 21.54 -8.78
C PRO A 11 -1.88 21.77 -8.91
N SER A 12 -2.42 22.75 -8.18
CA SER A 12 -3.86 23.07 -8.13
C SER A 12 -4.47 23.45 -9.48
N ASP A 13 -3.63 23.90 -10.40
CA ASP A 13 -4.06 24.46 -11.70
C ASP A 13 -4.21 23.37 -12.78
N GLU A 14 -3.92 22.11 -12.45
CA GLU A 14 -3.82 21.01 -13.42
C GLU A 14 -4.61 19.79 -12.95
N VAL A 15 -5.24 19.11 -13.92
CA VAL A 15 -6.05 17.92 -13.68
C VAL A 15 -5.32 16.73 -14.26
N VAL A 16 -4.96 15.77 -13.41
CA VAL A 16 -4.35 14.49 -13.81
C VAL A 16 -5.42 13.42 -13.99
N THR A 17 -5.23 12.54 -14.97
CA THR A 17 -6.17 11.44 -15.27
C THR A 17 -6.15 10.37 -14.18
N SER A 18 -4.97 10.05 -13.64
CA SER A 18 -4.81 9.09 -12.55
C SER A 18 -3.73 9.54 -11.58
N ARG A 19 -3.92 9.26 -10.29
CA ARG A 19 -2.90 9.45 -9.25
C ARG A 19 -1.99 8.24 -9.07
N VAL A 20 -2.40 7.08 -9.57
CA VAL A 20 -1.63 5.84 -9.49
C VAL A 20 -1.54 5.25 -10.88
N VAL A 21 -0.33 5.05 -11.37
CA VAL A 21 -0.08 4.50 -12.70
C VAL A 21 0.76 3.23 -12.54
N TYR A 22 0.30 2.15 -13.15
CA TYR A 22 1.02 0.89 -13.21
C TYR A 22 1.69 0.79 -14.57
N LEU A 23 3.01 0.66 -14.57
CA LEU A 23 3.81 0.50 -15.78
C LEU A 23 4.11 -0.99 -16.03
N PRO A 24 4.25 -1.39 -17.31
CA PRO A 24 4.68 -2.74 -17.67
C PRO A 24 6.15 -2.99 -17.30
N GLU A 25 6.61 -4.24 -17.42
CA GLU A 25 7.99 -4.63 -17.09
C GLU A 25 9.04 -3.89 -17.91
N THR A 26 8.72 -3.49 -19.14
CA THR A 26 9.62 -2.72 -20.01
C THR A 26 9.90 -1.30 -19.49
N GLY A 27 9.13 -0.85 -18.50
CA GLY A 27 9.06 0.54 -18.06
C GLY A 27 8.11 1.36 -18.93
N GLY A 28 8.25 2.68 -18.88
CA GLY A 28 7.38 3.60 -19.61
C GLY A 28 7.86 5.05 -19.55
N ASP A 29 7.22 5.89 -20.35
CA ASP A 29 7.59 7.30 -20.50
C ASP A 29 6.67 8.20 -19.66
N PHE A 30 7.23 9.30 -19.16
CA PHE A 30 6.48 10.31 -18.43
C PHE A 30 6.74 11.73 -18.96
N GLY A 31 5.68 12.53 -19.00
CA GLY A 31 5.77 13.90 -19.51
C GLY A 31 4.42 14.54 -19.79
N ARG A 32 4.47 15.73 -20.41
CA ARG A 32 3.28 16.54 -20.69
C ARG A 32 2.35 15.91 -21.72
N SER A 33 2.86 15.07 -22.61
CA SER A 33 2.05 14.48 -23.65
C SER A 33 0.99 13.55 -23.04
N SER A 34 -0.21 13.53 -23.62
CA SER A 34 -1.22 12.51 -23.29
C SER A 34 -0.86 11.13 -23.84
N SER A 35 0.15 11.04 -24.71
CA SER A 35 0.66 9.79 -25.27
C SER A 35 1.70 9.09 -24.38
N CYS A 36 2.14 9.74 -23.30
CA CYS A 36 3.06 9.13 -22.33
C CYS A 36 2.29 8.20 -21.39
N ASP A 37 2.92 7.12 -20.94
CA ASP A 37 2.33 6.19 -19.98
C ASP A 37 1.94 6.92 -18.68
N ILE A 38 2.78 7.87 -18.25
CA ILE A 38 2.47 8.79 -17.16
C ILE A 38 2.30 10.18 -17.74
N SER A 39 1.05 10.58 -17.90
CA SER A 39 0.72 11.93 -18.35
C SER A 39 0.74 12.91 -17.18
N LEU A 40 1.57 13.95 -17.32
CA LEU A 40 1.74 15.07 -16.38
C LEU A 40 1.33 16.38 -17.09
N PRO A 41 0.02 16.68 -17.19
CA PRO A 41 -0.47 17.81 -17.97
C PRO A 41 0.03 19.13 -17.39
N ASP A 42 0.82 19.87 -18.14
CA ASP A 42 1.47 21.11 -17.68
C ASP A 42 1.13 22.30 -18.58
N GLN A 43 0.31 23.23 -18.06
CA GLN A 43 -0.08 24.45 -18.77
C GLN A 43 1.06 25.45 -18.85
N SER A 44 1.97 25.44 -17.87
CA SER A 44 3.13 26.34 -17.79
C SER A 44 4.24 26.00 -18.79
N LYS A 45 4.14 24.82 -19.45
CA LYS A 45 5.07 24.31 -20.46
C LYS A 45 6.51 24.14 -19.98
N ARG A 46 6.72 23.96 -18.69
CA ARG A 46 8.00 23.61 -18.06
C ARG A 46 8.33 22.13 -18.24
N ILE A 47 7.32 21.26 -18.20
CA ILE A 47 7.43 19.84 -18.48
C ILE A 47 7.42 19.61 -19.99
N SER A 48 8.42 18.87 -20.46
CA SER A 48 8.58 18.50 -21.86
C SER A 48 7.53 17.46 -22.26
N ARG A 49 7.24 17.32 -23.56
CA ARG A 49 6.26 16.32 -24.05
C ARG A 49 6.60 14.91 -23.55
N VAL A 50 7.88 14.54 -23.70
CA VAL A 50 8.51 13.41 -23.02
C VAL A 50 9.60 14.03 -22.15
N HIS A 51 9.46 13.92 -20.83
CA HIS A 51 10.36 14.57 -19.86
C HIS A 51 11.35 13.57 -19.26
N GLY A 52 10.93 12.32 -19.12
CA GLY A 52 11.85 11.23 -18.81
C GLY A 52 11.23 9.89 -19.15
N SER A 53 12.05 8.87 -19.01
CA SER A 53 11.64 7.48 -19.22
C SER A 53 12.16 6.62 -18.09
N VAL A 54 11.34 5.67 -17.68
CA VAL A 54 11.72 4.58 -16.80
C VAL A 54 11.94 3.36 -17.68
N ARG A 55 13.08 2.70 -17.54
CA ARG A 55 13.40 1.45 -18.24
C ARG A 55 13.82 0.39 -17.25
N TYR A 56 13.55 -0.86 -17.59
CA TYR A 56 14.09 -1.99 -16.87
C TYR A 56 15.41 -2.44 -17.50
N THR A 57 16.44 -2.57 -16.67
CA THR A 57 17.79 -3.01 -17.01
C THR A 57 18.13 -4.25 -16.18
N ASP A 58 19.19 -4.99 -16.54
CA ASP A 58 19.65 -6.20 -15.84
C ASP A 58 19.89 -5.99 -14.32
N SER A 59 20.13 -4.75 -13.88
CA SER A 59 20.36 -4.37 -12.48
C SER A 59 19.13 -3.82 -11.75
N GLY A 60 17.98 -3.70 -12.41
CA GLY A 60 16.75 -3.14 -11.86
C GLY A 60 16.14 -2.04 -12.74
N TYR A 61 15.20 -1.28 -12.17
CA TYR A 61 14.63 -0.13 -12.87
C TYR A 61 15.60 1.05 -12.85
N CYS A 62 15.72 1.75 -13.96
CA CYS A 62 16.48 2.97 -14.10
C CYS A 62 15.60 4.08 -14.66
N VAL A 63 15.82 5.31 -14.20
CA VAL A 63 15.18 6.51 -14.72
C VAL A 63 16.17 7.35 -15.50
N LYS A 64 15.73 7.86 -16.64
CA LYS A 64 16.49 8.75 -17.52
C LYS A 64 15.73 10.06 -17.70
N SER A 65 16.42 11.18 -17.51
CA SER A 65 15.87 12.51 -17.79
C SER A 65 16.22 12.94 -19.22
N THR A 66 15.20 13.16 -20.06
CA THR A 66 15.36 13.64 -21.45
C THR A 66 14.81 15.06 -21.63
N GLY A 67 14.10 15.57 -20.62
CA GLY A 67 13.49 16.88 -20.58
C GLY A 67 14.47 18.05 -20.70
N GLN A 68 13.90 19.23 -20.95
CA GLN A 68 14.66 20.49 -20.97
C GLN A 68 15.04 20.94 -19.55
N ASN A 69 14.12 20.76 -18.60
CA ASN A 69 14.37 21.05 -17.19
C ASN A 69 14.84 19.78 -16.48
N SER A 70 15.54 19.97 -15.36
CA SER A 70 16.11 18.88 -14.58
C SER A 70 15.04 18.21 -13.71
N ILE A 71 15.19 16.90 -13.53
CA ILE A 71 14.40 16.09 -12.59
C ILE A 71 15.24 15.93 -11.32
N SER A 72 14.60 15.93 -10.16
CA SER A 72 15.26 15.58 -8.89
C SER A 72 14.79 14.21 -8.40
N LEU A 73 15.75 13.35 -8.05
CA LEU A 73 15.52 12.04 -7.45
C LEU A 73 16.03 12.07 -6.01
N ASN A 74 15.16 11.82 -5.02
CA ASN A 74 15.48 11.92 -3.59
C ASN A 74 16.21 13.25 -3.25
N ASP A 75 15.65 14.37 -3.70
CA ASP A 75 16.20 15.74 -3.59
C ASP A 75 17.54 16.00 -4.31
N LYS A 76 18.10 15.01 -5.02
CA LYS A 76 19.29 15.18 -5.86
C LYS A 76 18.93 15.45 -7.31
N THR A 77 19.36 16.59 -7.83
CA THR A 77 19.18 16.94 -9.24
C THR A 77 19.91 15.95 -10.16
N MET A 78 19.16 15.33 -11.06
CA MET A 78 19.67 14.42 -12.06
C MET A 78 20.29 15.17 -13.23
N VAL A 79 21.38 14.62 -13.76
CA VAL A 79 21.99 15.08 -15.02
C VAL A 79 21.15 14.59 -16.18
N LYS A 80 20.93 15.46 -17.16
CA LYS A 80 20.23 15.13 -18.39
C LYS A 80 20.93 13.99 -19.15
N GLU A 81 20.15 13.09 -19.73
CA GLU A 81 20.58 11.90 -20.49
C GLU A 81 21.37 10.85 -19.68
N LYS A 82 21.59 11.07 -18.38
CA LYS A 82 22.20 10.07 -17.50
C LYS A 82 21.12 9.19 -16.87
N GLU A 83 21.42 7.90 -16.76
CA GLU A 83 20.56 6.90 -16.13
C GLU A 83 20.87 6.81 -14.63
N TYR A 84 19.83 6.75 -13.82
CA TYR A 84 19.92 6.59 -12.37
C TYR A 84 19.09 5.39 -11.94
N PRO A 85 19.61 4.51 -11.06
CA PRO A 85 18.84 3.39 -10.55
C PRO A 85 17.68 3.90 -9.70
N LEU A 86 16.53 3.26 -9.84
CA LEU A 86 15.33 3.46 -9.03
C LEU A 86 15.16 2.30 -8.07
N ASN A 87 14.86 2.65 -6.82
CA ASN A 87 14.54 1.72 -5.74
C ASN A 87 13.11 1.92 -5.27
N ASP A 88 12.60 0.95 -4.52
CA ASP A 88 11.33 1.09 -3.82
C ASP A 88 11.39 2.23 -2.80
N GLY A 89 10.40 3.12 -2.85
CA GLY A 89 10.32 4.30 -1.97
C GLY A 89 11.01 5.55 -2.50
N ASP A 90 11.64 5.51 -3.68
CA ASP A 90 12.31 6.67 -4.26
C ASP A 90 11.30 7.77 -4.67
N ILE A 91 11.67 9.03 -4.43
CA ILE A 91 10.85 10.19 -4.74
C ILE A 91 11.40 10.91 -5.96
N LEU A 92 10.62 10.92 -7.04
CA LEU A 92 10.87 11.68 -8.25
C LEU A 92 10.09 12.99 -8.24
N LYS A 93 10.81 14.10 -8.21
CA LYS A 93 10.25 15.44 -8.30
C LYS A 93 10.56 16.05 -9.66
N VAL A 94 9.48 16.35 -10.39
CA VAL A 94 9.48 16.93 -11.73
C VAL A 94 8.78 18.27 -11.64
N GLU A 95 9.54 19.35 -11.57
CA GLU A 95 8.99 20.71 -11.39
C GLU A 95 8.03 20.80 -10.18
N ARG A 96 6.73 20.95 -10.43
CA ARG A 96 5.67 21.06 -9.42
C ARG A 96 5.03 19.71 -9.05
N TYR A 97 5.40 18.64 -9.74
CA TYR A 97 4.92 17.29 -9.49
C TYR A 97 5.88 16.53 -8.59
N THR A 98 5.32 15.75 -7.67
CA THR A 98 6.08 14.81 -6.84
C THR A 98 5.47 13.43 -6.96
N MET A 99 6.30 12.48 -7.35
CA MET A 99 5.94 11.10 -7.63
C MET A 99 6.74 10.18 -6.72
N LEU A 100 6.08 9.21 -6.12
CA LEU A 100 6.71 8.11 -5.39
C LEU A 100 6.78 6.89 -6.29
N VAL A 101 7.96 6.30 -6.33
CA VAL A 101 8.22 5.05 -7.03
C VAL A 101 8.04 3.90 -6.06
N SER A 102 7.18 2.95 -6.42
CA SER A 102 7.04 1.69 -5.70
C SER A 102 7.39 0.55 -6.63
N THR A 103 8.45 -0.18 -6.30
CA THR A 103 8.95 -1.29 -7.11
C THR A 103 8.92 -2.57 -6.28
N LEU A 104 8.48 -3.67 -6.87
CA LEU A 104 8.54 -4.99 -6.21
C LEU A 104 9.90 -5.69 -6.41
N VAL A 105 10.90 -4.98 -6.96
CA VAL A 105 12.24 -5.51 -7.22
C VAL A 105 13.22 -4.93 -6.23
N SER A 106 13.82 -5.79 -5.40
CA SER A 106 15.00 -5.40 -4.63
C SER A 106 16.15 -5.26 -5.62
N SER A 107 16.58 -4.03 -5.92
CA SER A 107 17.77 -3.80 -6.74
C SER A 107 18.95 -4.52 -6.08
N LYS A 108 19.64 -5.36 -6.86
CA LYS A 108 20.91 -5.96 -6.46
C LYS A 108 21.95 -4.91 -6.83
N GLN A 109 22.33 -4.07 -5.86
CA GLN A 109 23.29 -3.00 -6.10
C GLN A 109 24.52 -3.53 -6.86
N PRO A 110 24.93 -2.86 -7.97
CA PRO A 110 26.22 -3.13 -8.58
C PRO A 110 27.30 -2.79 -7.56
N LYS A 111 28.13 -3.78 -7.23
CA LYS A 111 29.42 -3.56 -6.56
C LYS A 111 30.24 -2.67 -7.50
N GLU A 112 30.25 -1.37 -7.25
CA GLU A 112 31.28 -0.50 -7.78
C GLU A 112 32.62 -0.96 -7.20
N THR A 113 33.52 -1.32 -8.10
CA THR A 113 34.95 -1.49 -7.87
C THR A 113 35.47 -0.21 -7.22
N ILE A 114 35.75 -0.25 -5.92
CA ILE A 114 36.53 0.78 -5.23
C ILE A 114 37.82 0.09 -4.80
N GLU A 115 38.88 0.46 -5.50
CA GLU A 115 40.27 0.18 -5.15
C GLU A 115 40.58 0.77 -3.76
N ASP A 116 41.23 -0.05 -2.94
CA ASP A 116 41.89 0.14 -1.63
C ASP A 116 41.98 1.55 -0.99
N GLU A 117 41.60 1.67 0.30
CA GLU A 117 42.39 2.30 1.41
C GLU A 117 41.66 2.15 2.80
N PRO A 118 42.37 2.20 3.96
CA PRO A 118 41.97 1.80 5.34
C PRO A 118 41.70 2.90 6.37
N LEU A 119 40.69 2.74 7.27
CA LEU A 119 40.26 3.57 8.40
C LEU A 119 38.81 3.19 8.85
N PHE A 120 38.65 2.71 10.10
CA PHE A 120 37.40 2.48 10.87
C PHE A 120 36.74 1.08 10.84
N SER A 121 37.21 0.19 11.72
CA SER A 121 36.33 -0.66 12.54
C SER A 121 36.98 -0.96 13.89
N GLU A 122 36.70 -0.14 14.91
CA GLU A 122 36.74 -0.58 16.31
C GLU A 122 35.30 -0.73 16.85
N PRO A 123 35.05 -1.69 17.76
CA PRO A 123 33.73 -1.97 18.33
C PRO A 123 33.31 -0.87 19.31
N PHE A 124 32.11 -0.31 19.13
CA PHE A 124 31.55 0.66 20.06
C PHE A 124 31.32 0.03 21.45
N SER A 125 32.00 0.55 22.47
CA SER A 125 31.67 0.33 23.88
C SER A 125 30.93 1.58 24.36
N LEU A 126 29.67 1.44 24.75
CA LEU A 126 28.83 2.55 25.21
C LEU A 126 29.23 2.94 26.65
N GLN A 127 30.17 3.89 26.77
CA GLN A 127 30.48 4.58 28.02
C GLN A 127 29.66 5.87 28.08
N LEU A 128 28.53 5.78 28.80
CA LEU A 128 27.71 6.91 29.20
C LEU A 128 28.41 7.63 30.35
N ASP A 129 29.36 8.51 30.06
CA ASP A 129 29.80 9.59 30.95
C ASP A 129 30.68 10.55 30.14
N ASN A 130 30.06 11.50 29.43
CA ASN A 130 30.46 12.91 29.33
C ASN A 130 29.79 13.61 28.13
N ASP A 131 29.26 14.80 28.44
CA ASP A 131 28.68 15.79 27.53
C ASP A 131 29.71 16.36 26.53
N GLU A 132 29.16 16.91 25.45
CA GLU A 132 29.72 17.90 24.51
C GLU A 132 30.35 17.44 23.16
N THR A 133 29.64 17.88 22.11
CA THR A 133 30.14 18.44 20.84
C THR A 133 30.84 17.57 19.78
N ASP A 134 30.10 17.39 18.68
CA ASP A 134 30.46 17.83 17.32
C ASP A 134 31.58 17.10 16.52
N PHE A 135 31.35 17.05 15.21
CA PHE A 135 32.36 16.96 14.13
C PHE A 135 32.78 15.59 13.55
N LEU A 136 32.02 15.20 12.51
CA LEU A 136 32.44 14.88 11.12
C LEU A 136 33.58 13.87 10.77
N GLU A 137 33.33 13.17 9.64
CA GLU A 137 34.26 12.48 8.69
C GLU A 137 34.67 11.03 9.01
N GLU A 138 34.08 10.01 8.34
CA GLU A 138 34.52 9.31 7.10
C GLU A 138 35.32 8.00 7.36
N ASN A 139 34.82 6.86 6.84
CA ASN A 139 35.46 5.50 6.78
C ASN A 139 36.49 5.44 5.60
N PRO A 140 37.08 4.30 5.10
CA PRO A 140 37.07 2.82 5.43
C PRO A 140 38.50 2.16 5.30
N PRO A 141 38.80 0.80 5.25
CA PRO A 141 39.37 -0.21 6.20
C PRO A 141 40.64 -1.11 5.77
N SER A 142 41.24 -1.94 6.65
CA SER A 142 41.99 -3.22 6.32
C SER A 142 42.55 -3.90 7.60
N ILE A 143 42.81 -5.21 7.72
CA ILE A 143 42.84 -6.40 6.85
C ILE A 143 42.52 -7.63 7.72
N LEU A 144 41.82 -8.60 7.12
CA LEU A 144 41.79 -10.06 7.31
C LEU A 144 42.27 -10.66 8.66
N ASN A 145 41.41 -11.49 9.26
CA ASN A 145 41.80 -12.89 9.41
C ASN A 145 40.66 -13.90 9.39
N GLU A 146 41.07 -15.09 8.98
CA GLU A 146 40.35 -16.23 8.44
C GLU A 146 39.41 -17.00 9.37
N LYS A 147 38.39 -17.57 8.70
CA LYS A 147 37.84 -18.95 8.82
C LYS A 147 37.17 -19.38 10.13
N ALA A 148 35.91 -19.81 9.98
CA ALA A 148 35.64 -21.24 9.78
C ALA A 148 34.27 -21.44 9.10
N ASN A 149 34.31 -22.04 7.91
CA ASN A 149 33.19 -22.74 7.31
C ASN A 149 32.86 -23.96 8.18
N ASN A 150 31.59 -24.14 8.57
CA ASN A 150 31.01 -25.43 8.88
C ASN A 150 29.50 -25.42 8.57
N PHE A 151 29.23 -25.82 7.33
CA PHE A 151 28.13 -26.64 6.84
C PHE A 151 27.05 -27.11 7.85
N ALA A 152 25.79 -26.79 7.55
CA ALA A 152 24.68 -27.73 7.67
C ALA A 152 23.62 -27.40 6.59
N GLN A 153 23.59 -28.23 5.54
CA GLN A 153 22.45 -28.34 4.64
C GLN A 153 21.40 -29.20 5.34
N GLU A 154 20.32 -28.59 5.84
CA GLU A 154 19.12 -29.33 6.23
C GLU A 154 17.89 -28.59 5.69
N SER A 155 17.13 -29.30 4.88
CA SER A 155 16.03 -28.76 4.08
C SER A 155 14.81 -28.53 4.97
N VAL A 156 14.48 -27.27 5.25
CA VAL A 156 13.30 -26.88 6.03
C VAL A 156 12.19 -26.40 5.08
N LEU A 157 11.68 -27.28 4.22
CA LEU A 157 10.52 -26.98 3.35
C LEU A 157 9.57 -28.18 3.14
N SER A 158 9.48 -29.09 4.11
CA SER A 158 8.63 -30.29 3.97
C SER A 158 7.41 -30.32 4.89
N ASP A 159 7.03 -29.21 5.54
CA ASP A 159 5.87 -29.24 6.44
C ASP A 159 5.08 -27.91 6.38
N ASP A 160 4.50 -27.64 5.21
CA ASP A 160 3.41 -26.67 5.07
C ASP A 160 2.07 -27.43 5.20
N PRO A 161 1.35 -27.30 6.34
CA PRO A 161 0.09 -28.01 6.59
C PRO A 161 -1.08 -27.54 5.71
N PHE A 162 -0.87 -26.53 4.86
CA PHE A 162 -1.87 -26.01 3.92
C PHE A 162 -1.53 -26.25 2.44
N ALA A 163 -0.39 -26.90 2.14
CA ALA A 163 0.02 -27.22 0.77
C ALA A 163 -0.66 -28.47 0.17
N ALA A 164 -1.56 -29.12 0.93
CA ALA A 164 -2.35 -30.23 0.41
C ALA A 164 -3.48 -29.68 -0.49
N ASP A 165 -3.31 -29.85 -1.81
CA ASP A 165 -4.37 -29.60 -2.79
C ASP A 165 -5.57 -30.55 -2.54
N PRO A 166 -6.75 -30.02 -2.16
CA PRO A 166 -7.92 -30.84 -1.82
C PRO A 166 -8.53 -31.60 -3.00
N PHE A 167 -8.02 -31.42 -4.22
CA PHE A 167 -8.50 -32.11 -5.43
C PHE A 167 -7.50 -33.11 -6.01
N LYS A 168 -6.40 -33.40 -5.30
CA LYS A 168 -5.33 -34.29 -5.76
C LYS A 168 -5.78 -35.75 -5.99
N ASP A 169 -6.87 -36.17 -5.35
CA ASP A 169 -7.40 -37.54 -5.42
C ASP A 169 -8.51 -37.72 -6.47
N LEU A 170 -8.78 -36.72 -7.32
CA LEU A 170 -9.72 -36.87 -8.44
C LEU A 170 -9.00 -37.48 -9.64
N ASP A 171 -9.45 -38.68 -10.05
CA ASP A 171 -8.98 -39.31 -11.28
C ASP A 171 -9.33 -38.44 -12.50
N ASP A 172 -8.34 -38.19 -13.37
CA ASP A 172 -8.45 -37.34 -14.56
C ASP A 172 -9.57 -37.78 -15.54
N GLU A 173 -10.08 -39.02 -15.42
CA GLU A 173 -11.19 -39.55 -16.22
C GLU A 173 -12.58 -38.97 -15.87
N LEU A 174 -12.74 -38.33 -14.70
CA LEU A 174 -14.01 -37.69 -14.29
C LEU A 174 -14.06 -36.19 -14.61
N ILE A 175 -12.99 -35.63 -15.16
CA ILE A 175 -12.94 -34.23 -15.56
C ILE A 175 -13.64 -34.11 -16.92
N SER A 176 -14.81 -33.45 -16.95
CA SER A 176 -15.50 -33.17 -18.21
C SER A 176 -14.57 -32.37 -19.13
N GLN A 177 -14.29 -32.90 -20.32
CA GLN A 177 -13.50 -32.19 -21.32
C GLN A 177 -14.16 -30.84 -21.63
N HIS A 178 -13.38 -29.77 -21.53
CA HIS A 178 -13.79 -28.42 -21.89
C HIS A 178 -14.11 -28.40 -23.39
N ILE A 179 -15.39 -28.29 -23.73
CA ILE A 179 -15.86 -28.10 -25.11
C ILE A 179 -15.88 -26.60 -25.36
N GLU A 180 -14.98 -26.11 -26.20
CA GLU A 180 -15.11 -24.79 -26.81
C GLU A 180 -16.11 -24.91 -27.97
N ASP A 181 -17.36 -24.47 -27.74
CA ASP A 181 -18.32 -24.28 -28.81
C ASP A 181 -17.98 -22.98 -29.56
N ASP A 182 -17.13 -23.10 -30.57
CA ASP A 182 -17.06 -22.13 -31.67
C ASP A 182 -17.80 -22.72 -32.87
N SER A 183 -19.09 -22.43 -33.00
CA SER A 183 -19.78 -22.63 -34.27
C SER A 183 -20.87 -21.60 -34.54
N SER A 184 -20.74 -21.06 -35.74
CA SER A 184 -21.63 -20.13 -36.41
C SER A 184 -22.87 -20.85 -36.93
N ASP A 185 -24.00 -20.16 -36.82
CA ASP A 185 -25.24 -20.25 -37.60
C ASP A 185 -25.50 -21.57 -38.38
N SER A 186 -26.47 -22.37 -37.91
CA SER A 186 -27.41 -23.02 -38.83
C SER A 186 -28.69 -23.48 -38.12
N THR A 187 -29.80 -23.06 -38.71
CA THR A 187 -31.17 -23.40 -38.34
C THR A 187 -31.50 -24.83 -38.79
N ILE A 188 -31.89 -25.74 -37.88
CA ILE A 188 -32.69 -26.92 -38.24
C ILE A 188 -33.79 -27.15 -37.19
N VAL A 189 -35.03 -27.11 -37.69
CA VAL A 189 -36.30 -27.40 -37.02
C VAL A 189 -36.44 -28.92 -36.82
N HIS A 190 -36.75 -29.38 -35.61
CA HIS A 190 -37.47 -30.64 -35.39
C HIS A 190 -38.42 -30.57 -34.18
N GLN A 191 -39.70 -30.50 -34.52
CA GLN A 191 -40.87 -31.20 -33.96
C GLN A 191 -41.06 -31.32 -32.44
N ALA A 192 -42.15 -30.67 -32.01
CA ALA A 192 -42.92 -31.02 -30.82
C ALA A 192 -43.37 -32.49 -30.86
N ASN A 193 -43.09 -33.22 -29.78
CA ASN A 193 -43.92 -34.29 -29.23
C ASN A 193 -43.44 -34.61 -27.81
N GLY A 194 -44.36 -34.57 -26.84
CA GLY A 194 -44.10 -35.07 -25.49
C GLY A 194 -44.33 -34.04 -24.40
N SER A 195 -45.59 -33.67 -24.16
CA SER A 195 -46.03 -33.07 -22.91
C SER A 195 -45.84 -34.09 -21.78
N GLU A 196 -44.65 -34.16 -21.19
CA GLU A 196 -44.43 -34.93 -19.97
C GLU A 196 -44.78 -34.05 -18.77
N LEU A 197 -46.08 -34.02 -18.45
CA LEU A 197 -46.61 -33.46 -17.22
C LEU A 197 -46.04 -34.24 -16.03
N LEU A 198 -45.21 -33.58 -15.24
CA LEU A 198 -44.76 -34.09 -13.94
C LEU A 198 -45.97 -34.22 -13.01
N PRO A 199 -46.09 -35.33 -12.26
CA PRO A 199 -47.20 -35.54 -11.35
C PRO A 199 -47.10 -34.54 -10.19
N VAL A 200 -48.13 -33.70 -10.06
CA VAL A 200 -48.38 -32.92 -8.85
C VAL A 200 -48.68 -33.91 -7.72
N SER A 201 -47.66 -34.19 -6.90
CA SER A 201 -47.88 -34.80 -5.59
C SER A 201 -48.00 -33.67 -4.56
N SER A 202 -49.25 -33.41 -4.19
CA SER A 202 -49.61 -32.61 -3.04
C SER A 202 -49.06 -33.23 -1.75
N LYS A 203 -48.50 -32.36 -0.89
CA LYS A 203 -48.10 -32.54 0.53
C LYS A 203 -46.61 -32.79 0.76
N THR A 204 -45.85 -31.69 0.87
CA THR A 204 -45.29 -31.19 2.13
C THR A 204 -44.82 -29.75 1.87
N ASP A 205 -45.56 -28.76 2.33
CA ASP A 205 -45.34 -27.35 2.01
C ASP A 205 -44.24 -26.67 2.87
N THR A 206 -43.74 -27.33 3.92
CA THR A 206 -42.81 -26.72 4.88
C THR A 206 -41.36 -26.50 4.39
N PRO A 207 -40.73 -27.38 3.57
CA PRO A 207 -39.35 -27.15 3.13
C PRO A 207 -39.28 -26.16 1.95
N ILE A 208 -40.34 -26.08 1.15
CA ILE A 208 -40.39 -25.17 0.00
C ILE A 208 -40.61 -23.74 0.51
N GLU A 209 -41.56 -23.52 1.42
CA GLU A 209 -41.81 -22.20 2.02
C GLU A 209 -40.59 -21.66 2.77
N THR A 210 -39.92 -22.49 3.58
CA THR A 210 -38.68 -22.08 4.28
C THR A 210 -37.53 -21.76 3.32
N SER A 211 -37.42 -22.50 2.21
CA SER A 211 -36.45 -22.19 1.15
C SER A 211 -36.82 -20.90 0.41
N LEU A 212 -38.11 -20.63 0.20
CA LEU A 212 -38.60 -19.44 -0.48
C LEU A 212 -38.40 -18.20 0.39
N GLU A 213 -38.69 -18.28 1.70
CA GLU A 213 -38.36 -17.23 2.68
C GLU A 213 -36.85 -16.99 2.75
N LYS A 214 -36.04 -18.06 2.72
CA LYS A 214 -34.59 -17.94 2.72
C LYS A 214 -34.10 -17.23 1.46
N ILE A 215 -34.60 -17.60 0.28
CA ILE A 215 -34.28 -16.94 -0.99
C ILE A 215 -34.74 -15.49 -0.98
N LEU A 216 -35.95 -15.20 -0.51
CA LEU A 216 -36.45 -13.83 -0.39
C LEU A 216 -35.59 -12.99 0.56
N SER A 217 -35.19 -13.55 1.71
CA SER A 217 -34.29 -12.89 2.67
C SER A 217 -32.89 -12.64 2.10
N ILE A 218 -32.37 -13.58 1.30
CA ILE A 218 -31.07 -13.46 0.64
C ILE A 218 -31.15 -12.43 -0.48
N THR A 219 -32.22 -12.44 -1.27
CA THR A 219 -32.49 -11.45 -2.31
C THR A 219 -32.69 -10.06 -1.74
N GLU A 220 -33.40 -9.91 -0.62
CA GLU A 220 -33.55 -8.63 0.08
C GLU A 220 -32.21 -8.14 0.65
N LYS A 221 -31.39 -9.04 1.22
CA LYS A 221 -30.02 -8.71 1.65
C LYS A 221 -29.14 -8.29 0.48
N ASN A 222 -29.17 -9.03 -0.64
CA ASN A 222 -28.41 -8.71 -1.85
C ASN A 222 -28.88 -7.39 -2.48
N GLN A 223 -30.19 -7.12 -2.49
CA GLN A 223 -30.73 -5.83 -2.90
C GLN A 223 -30.26 -4.71 -1.97
N LYS A 224 -30.16 -4.90 -0.64
CA LYS A 224 -29.60 -3.87 0.25
C LYS A 224 -28.15 -3.54 -0.08
N TYR A 225 -27.34 -4.53 -0.48
CA TYR A 225 -25.96 -4.28 -0.94
C TYR A 225 -25.89 -3.53 -2.27
N LEU A 226 -26.87 -3.73 -3.16
CA LEU A 226 -26.89 -3.13 -4.50
C LEU A 226 -27.67 -1.80 -4.58
N ALA A 227 -28.64 -1.57 -3.70
CA ALA A 227 -29.64 -0.53 -3.87
C ALA A 227 -29.15 0.88 -3.55
N ASN A 228 -28.07 1.07 -2.77
CA ASN A 228 -27.53 2.41 -2.53
C ASN A 228 -26.03 2.42 -2.15
N PRO A 229 -25.12 2.30 -3.13
CA PRO A 229 -23.71 2.62 -2.94
C PRO A 229 -23.53 4.06 -2.39
N ALA A 230 -24.37 5.00 -2.84
CA ALA A 230 -24.32 6.40 -2.41
C ALA A 230 -24.73 6.61 -0.95
N LEU A 231 -25.81 5.98 -0.45
CA LEU A 231 -26.19 6.11 0.97
C LEU A 231 -25.17 5.46 1.90
N HIS A 232 -24.56 4.33 1.48
CA HIS A 232 -23.46 3.74 2.22
C HIS A 232 -22.26 4.68 2.27
N HIS A 233 -21.93 5.36 1.17
CA HIS A 233 -20.84 6.33 1.12
C HIS A 233 -21.09 7.56 2.01
N GLU A 234 -22.31 8.09 2.00
CA GLU A 234 -22.73 9.21 2.87
C GLU A 234 -22.66 8.83 4.36
N VAL A 235 -23.15 7.65 4.74
CA VAL A 235 -23.08 7.16 6.12
C VAL A 235 -21.65 6.88 6.55
N LEU A 236 -20.82 6.34 5.66
CA LEU A 236 -19.40 6.10 5.90
C LEU A 236 -18.64 7.41 6.14
N PHE A 237 -18.84 8.41 5.28
CA PHE A 237 -18.19 9.71 5.44
C PHE A 237 -18.68 10.44 6.66
N LYS A 238 -19.98 10.43 6.95
CA LYS A 238 -20.51 11.01 8.19
C LYS A 238 -19.91 10.36 9.43
N ALA A 239 -19.79 9.03 9.45
CA ALA A 239 -19.15 8.31 10.56
C ALA A 239 -17.65 8.62 10.63
N LEU A 240 -16.98 8.80 9.49
CA LEU A 240 -15.59 9.18 9.42
C LEU A 240 -15.36 10.60 9.98
N ASP A 241 -16.16 11.58 9.57
CA ASP A 241 -16.09 12.96 10.06
C ASP A 241 -16.30 13.02 11.57
N GLN A 242 -17.34 12.35 12.08
CA GLN A 242 -17.59 12.23 13.52
C GLN A 242 -16.42 11.58 14.26
N THR A 243 -15.78 10.57 13.66
CA THR A 243 -14.62 9.90 14.24
C THR A 243 -13.41 10.81 14.26
N VAL A 244 -13.17 11.56 13.19
CA VAL A 244 -12.06 12.53 13.11
C VAL A 244 -12.26 13.64 14.14
N ASP A 245 -13.47 14.20 14.25
CA ASP A 245 -13.77 15.23 15.25
C ASP A 245 -13.57 14.70 16.68
N GLN A 246 -14.05 13.49 16.96
CA GLN A 246 -13.86 12.85 18.26
C GLN A 246 -12.38 12.56 18.55
N PHE A 247 -11.64 12.07 17.55
CA PHE A 247 -10.21 11.80 17.65
C PHE A 247 -9.41 13.09 17.87
N LEU A 248 -9.69 14.17 17.11
CA LEU A 248 -9.05 15.47 17.26
C LEU A 248 -9.37 16.11 18.62
N ASN A 249 -10.57 15.91 19.14
CA ASN A 249 -10.94 16.37 20.49
C ASN A 249 -10.10 15.72 21.58
N GLU A 250 -9.61 14.49 21.40
CA GLU A 250 -8.67 13.88 22.36
C GLU A 250 -7.29 14.58 22.40
N PHE A 251 -6.91 15.27 21.31
CA PHE A 251 -5.72 16.10 21.26
C PHE A 251 -5.96 17.52 21.75
N ALA A 252 -7.18 17.86 22.19
CA ALA A 252 -7.47 19.17 22.72
C ALA A 252 -6.55 19.45 23.93
N PRO A 253 -5.93 20.64 24.02
CA PRO A 253 -5.00 20.97 25.10
C PRO A 253 -5.58 20.72 26.50
N SER A 254 -6.88 20.97 26.68
CA SER A 254 -7.60 20.75 27.94
C SER A 254 -7.68 19.28 28.37
N GLN A 255 -7.81 18.34 27.42
CA GLN A 255 -7.85 16.91 27.71
C GLN A 255 -6.45 16.37 28.02
N LEU A 256 -5.46 16.79 27.24
CA LEU A 256 -4.06 16.45 27.47
C LEU A 256 -3.57 16.97 28.82
N GLU A 257 -3.89 18.21 29.18
CA GLU A 257 -3.57 18.76 30.50
C GLU A 257 -4.19 17.95 31.63
N ARG A 258 -5.46 17.54 31.50
CA ARG A 258 -6.13 16.70 32.50
C ARG A 258 -5.45 15.33 32.64
N GLN A 259 -5.16 14.65 31.52
CA GLN A 259 -4.47 13.37 31.53
C GLN A 259 -3.07 13.50 32.14
N PHE A 260 -2.33 14.57 31.82
CA PHE A 260 -0.99 14.78 32.34
C PHE A 260 -0.94 15.29 33.78
N ASN A 261 -2.00 15.96 34.26
CA ASN A 261 -2.13 16.37 35.66
C ASN A 261 -2.13 15.17 36.60
N ASP A 262 -2.77 14.06 36.19
CA ASP A 262 -2.80 12.83 36.98
C ASP A 262 -1.38 12.22 37.13
N TYR A 263 -0.51 12.41 36.13
CA TYR A 263 0.90 12.00 36.18
C TYR A 263 1.83 13.01 36.87
N ILE A 264 1.37 14.25 37.10
CA ILE A 264 2.11 15.31 37.79
C ILE A 264 1.54 15.49 39.21
N SER A 265 1.47 14.40 39.98
CA SER A 265 1.21 14.48 41.41
C SER A 265 2.49 14.86 42.16
N GLY A 266 2.68 16.14 42.49
CA GLY A 266 3.54 16.54 43.61
C GLY A 266 4.96 17.01 43.30
N GLY A 267 5.15 18.07 42.50
CA GLY A 267 6.44 18.75 42.38
C GLY A 267 6.28 20.27 42.35
N LEU A 268 6.61 20.93 43.46
CA LEU A 268 6.30 22.35 43.69
C LEU A 268 7.17 23.37 42.92
N PHE A 269 8.20 22.96 42.15
CA PHE A 269 9.19 23.94 41.62
C PHE A 269 9.80 23.61 40.24
N THR A 270 9.09 22.92 39.35
CA THR A 270 9.52 22.78 37.94
C THR A 270 8.56 23.54 37.05
N SER A 271 9.05 24.20 36.00
CA SER A 271 8.18 24.81 34.97
C SER A 271 7.21 23.73 34.48
N LYS A 272 5.92 23.92 34.78
CA LYS A 272 4.87 22.94 34.49
C LYS A 272 4.81 22.68 32.98
N GLU A 273 4.93 23.74 32.17
CA GLU A 273 4.99 23.70 30.71
C GLU A 273 6.10 22.79 30.17
N LYS A 274 7.34 22.95 30.67
CA LYS A 274 8.46 22.08 30.25
C LYS A 274 8.22 20.61 30.62
N LYS A 275 7.54 20.36 31.74
CA LYS A 275 7.20 18.99 32.19
C LYS A 275 6.07 18.38 31.36
N TYR A 276 5.00 19.15 31.05
CA TYR A 276 3.93 18.71 30.15
C TYR A 276 4.47 18.39 28.77
N TRP A 277 5.33 19.25 28.21
CA TRP A 277 5.93 19.01 26.89
C TRP A 277 6.79 17.75 26.86
N ARG A 278 7.56 17.49 27.92
CA ARG A 278 8.38 16.27 28.02
C ARG A 278 7.53 15.00 28.13
N ILE A 279 6.43 15.05 28.90
CA ILE A 279 5.47 13.94 29.01
C ILE A 279 4.77 13.72 27.67
N TYR A 280 4.32 14.79 27.02
CA TYR A 280 3.69 14.72 25.70
C TYR A 280 4.61 14.07 24.67
N ARG A 281 5.88 14.50 24.55
CA ARG A 281 6.85 13.89 23.62
C ARG A 281 7.00 12.39 23.87
N LYS A 282 7.18 11.99 25.12
CA LYS A 282 7.34 10.57 25.49
C LYS A 282 6.07 9.77 25.17
N HIS A 283 4.91 10.32 25.50
CA HIS A 283 3.62 9.70 25.26
C HIS A 283 3.32 9.56 23.76
N PHE A 284 3.52 10.62 22.99
CA PHE A 284 3.34 10.62 21.55
C PHE A 284 4.25 9.61 20.85
N GLN A 285 5.53 9.59 21.20
CA GLN A 285 6.50 8.66 20.61
C GLN A 285 6.15 7.20 20.92
N HIS A 286 5.79 6.89 22.16
CA HIS A 286 5.37 5.54 22.54
C HIS A 286 4.09 5.11 21.79
N ARG A 287 3.10 6.00 21.67
CA ARG A 287 1.86 5.71 20.93
C ARG A 287 2.06 5.60 19.42
N GLN A 288 3.08 6.28 18.87
CA GLN A 288 3.44 6.20 17.46
C GLN A 288 4.16 4.87 17.15
N GLU A 289 5.15 4.48 17.97
CA GLU A 289 5.91 3.23 17.82
C GLU A 289 5.00 2.00 17.98
N ASN A 290 4.05 2.03 18.93
CA ASN A 290 3.10 0.94 19.14
C ASN A 290 1.95 0.90 18.12
N GLY A 291 1.81 1.92 17.27
CA GLY A 291 0.68 2.04 16.35
C GLY A 291 -0.68 2.24 17.04
N ASP A 292 -0.69 2.75 18.28
CA ASP A 292 -1.88 2.90 19.10
C ASP A 292 -2.87 3.90 18.50
N PHE A 293 -2.37 4.94 17.82
CA PHE A 293 -3.22 5.91 17.12
C PHE A 293 -4.08 5.24 16.05
N ARG A 294 -3.49 4.35 15.26
CA ARG A 294 -4.20 3.62 14.21
C ARG A 294 -5.22 2.65 14.81
N ARG A 295 -4.88 2.00 15.92
CA ARG A 295 -5.79 1.10 16.63
C ARG A 295 -6.98 1.84 17.23
N GLN A 296 -6.72 2.98 17.88
CA GLN A 296 -7.75 3.80 18.50
C GLN A 296 -8.68 4.43 17.47
N PHE A 297 -8.13 5.00 16.40
CA PHE A 297 -8.91 5.56 15.30
C PHE A 297 -9.83 4.49 14.69
N LYS A 298 -9.31 3.28 14.44
CA LYS A 298 -10.12 2.17 13.92
C LYS A 298 -11.23 1.76 14.89
N ALA A 299 -10.95 1.71 16.19
CA ALA A 299 -11.94 1.37 17.19
C ALA A 299 -13.07 2.42 17.25
N LEU A 300 -12.72 3.71 17.28
CA LEU A 300 -13.68 4.81 17.24
C LEU A 300 -14.49 4.83 15.94
N PHE A 301 -13.85 4.54 14.80
CA PHE A 301 -14.52 4.46 13.52
C PHE A 301 -15.57 3.34 13.48
N MET A 302 -15.20 2.15 13.96
CA MET A 302 -16.13 1.03 14.06
C MET A 302 -17.30 1.34 15.00
N GLU A 303 -17.03 2.01 16.13
CA GLU A 303 -18.05 2.43 17.08
C GLU A 303 -19.03 3.44 16.45
N ASN A 304 -18.53 4.46 15.76
CA ASN A 304 -19.37 5.47 15.10
C ASN A 304 -20.14 4.90 13.90
N MET A 305 -19.57 3.94 13.17
CA MET A 305 -20.29 3.22 12.12
C MET A 305 -21.47 2.42 12.72
N GLN A 306 -21.26 1.80 13.88
CA GLN A 306 -22.30 1.00 14.55
C GLN A 306 -23.41 1.88 15.12
N LYS A 307 -23.08 3.00 15.76
CA LYS A 307 -24.07 3.99 16.24
C LYS A 307 -24.93 4.57 15.13
N ASN A 308 -24.32 4.98 14.01
CA ASN A 308 -25.07 5.49 12.86
C ASN A 308 -25.96 4.42 12.19
N ARG A 309 -25.70 3.13 12.44
CA ARG A 309 -26.54 2.01 11.96
C ARG A 309 -27.72 1.72 12.89
N GLU A 310 -27.58 1.99 14.19
CA GLU A 310 -28.61 1.78 15.21
C GLU A 310 -29.63 2.94 15.28
N GLU A 311 -29.26 4.14 14.80
CA GLU A 311 -30.15 5.31 14.73
C GLU A 311 -31.16 5.30 13.55
N LYS A 312 -31.27 4.20 12.79
CA LYS A 312 -32.19 4.03 11.65
C LYS A 312 -33.07 2.79 11.80
#